data_AF-V4PEJ9-F1
#
_entry.id   AF-V4PEJ9-F1
#
_cell.length_a   1.000
_cell.length_b   1.000
_cell.length_c   1.000
_cell.angle_alpha   90.00
_cell.angle_beta   90.00
_cell.angle_gamma   90.00
#
_symmetry.space_group_name_H-M   'P 1'
#
loop_
_entity.id
_entity.type
_entity.pdbx_description
1 polymer ?
#
loop_
_entity_poly.entity_id
_entity_poly.type
_entity_poly.pdbx_seq_one_letter_code
_entity_poly.pdbx_strand_id
1 'polypeptide(L)'
;MIIYPAFFILPGMFLLFGAASSSHIAWLFLIVIPAVFLPAALGQLRLLVISTIGVLVARLLLNDINAVSAVLHIVATFLLMVGVAARCPRCSMHIATREQRWRGGPSAQWCYICGRSRRRVWPFQYVLKPETWDGEYHDDGGGPSSVDSIADWWRDLTFKNWKKRHRG
;
A
#
# COMPACT_ATOMS: atom_id res chain seq x y z
N MET A 1 3.65 -3.18 16.82
CA MET A 1 3.30 -4.05 15.67
C MET A 1 2.37 -3.25 14.76
N ILE A 2 2.74 -3.00 13.50
CA ILE A 2 1.91 -2.22 12.56
C ILE A 2 0.93 -3.21 11.91
N ILE A 3 -0.24 -3.36 12.53
CA ILE A 3 -1.32 -4.30 12.13
C ILE A 3 -2.12 -3.78 10.92
N TYR A 4 -1.91 -2.51 10.54
CA TYR A 4 -2.72 -1.79 9.55
C TYR A 4 -2.90 -2.50 8.19
N PRO A 5 -1.87 -3.02 7.50
CA PRO A 5 -2.06 -3.57 6.16
C PRO A 5 -2.92 -4.83 6.18
N ALA A 6 -2.67 -5.75 7.10
CA ALA A 6 -3.45 -6.99 7.22
C ALA A 6 -4.91 -6.70 7.62
N PHE A 7 -5.13 -5.70 8.47
CA PHE A 7 -6.46 -5.28 8.92
C PHE A 7 -7.35 -4.77 7.78
N PHE A 8 -6.77 -4.17 6.73
CA PHE A 8 -7.54 -3.73 5.56
C PHE A 8 -7.53 -4.76 4.42
N ILE A 9 -6.40 -5.46 4.21
CA ILE A 9 -6.28 -6.44 3.12
C ILE A 9 -7.21 -7.63 3.35
N LEU A 10 -7.25 -8.20 4.57
CA LEU A 10 -8.06 -9.41 4.83
C LEU A 10 -9.56 -9.15 4.61
N PRO A 11 -10.19 -8.13 5.25
CA PRO A 11 -11.60 -7.82 4.97
C PRO A 11 -11.81 -7.43 3.51
N GLY A 12 -10.88 -6.69 2.90
CA GLY A 12 -10.94 -6.36 1.48
C GLY A 12 -11.01 -7.59 0.59
N MET A 13 -10.19 -8.61 0.85
CA MET A 13 -10.23 -9.88 0.13
C MET A 13 -11.53 -10.66 0.34
N PHE A 14 -12.05 -10.73 1.57
CA PHE A 14 -13.33 -11.39 1.86
C PHE A 14 -14.49 -10.71 1.12
N LEU A 15 -14.54 -9.38 1.11
CA LEU A 15 -15.58 -8.63 0.39
C LEU A 15 -15.43 -8.79 -1.13
N LEU A 16 -14.21 -8.85 -1.66
CA LEU A 16 -13.97 -9.11 -3.08
C LEU A 16 -14.45 -10.51 -3.47
N PHE A 17 -14.20 -11.50 -2.62
CA PHE A 17 -14.68 -12.86 -2.81
C PHE A 17 -16.21 -12.93 -2.73
N GLY A 18 -16.84 -12.25 -1.76
CA GLY A 18 -18.29 -12.16 -1.65
C GLY A 18 -18.95 -11.45 -2.85
N ALA A 19 -18.32 -10.39 -3.38
CA ALA A 19 -18.76 -9.71 -4.59
C ALA A 19 -18.65 -10.60 -5.84
N ALA A 20 -17.67 -11.50 -5.85
CA ALA A 20 -17.44 -12.45 -6.93
C ALA A 20 -18.37 -13.68 -6.81
N SER A 21 -18.64 -14.18 -5.61
CA SER A 21 -19.53 -15.33 -5.39
C SER A 21 -20.99 -15.04 -5.75
N SER A 22 -21.36 -13.76 -5.84
CA SER A 22 -22.69 -13.33 -6.29
C SER A 22 -22.81 -13.22 -7.82
N SER A 23 -21.77 -13.57 -8.59
CA SER A 23 -21.83 -13.58 -10.05
C SER A 23 -22.49 -14.87 -10.55
N HIS A 24 -23.35 -14.76 -11.56
CA HIS A 24 -23.85 -15.92 -12.29
C HIS A 24 -22.75 -16.55 -13.16
N ILE A 25 -21.71 -15.78 -13.47
CA ILE A 25 -20.58 -16.20 -14.28
C ILE A 25 -19.47 -16.70 -13.36
N ALA A 26 -19.55 -17.98 -12.99
CA ALA A 26 -18.66 -18.61 -12.02
C ALA A 26 -17.17 -18.55 -12.37
N TRP A 27 -16.74 -18.22 -13.58
CA TRP A 27 -15.32 -18.06 -13.93
C TRP A 27 -14.82 -16.61 -13.84
N LEU A 28 -15.72 -15.62 -13.71
CA LEU A 28 -15.35 -14.20 -13.73
C LEU A 28 -14.42 -13.85 -12.56
N PHE A 29 -14.54 -14.55 -11.41
CA PHE A 29 -13.67 -14.35 -10.26
C PHE A 29 -12.19 -14.61 -10.57
N LEU A 30 -11.88 -15.53 -11.50
CA LEU A 30 -10.52 -15.86 -11.91
C LEU A 30 -9.83 -14.69 -12.63
N ILE A 31 -10.62 -13.77 -13.19
CA ILE A 31 -10.12 -12.56 -13.86
C ILE A 31 -10.15 -11.38 -12.88
N VAL A 32 -11.24 -11.23 -12.13
CA VAL A 32 -11.46 -10.10 -11.22
C VAL A 32 -10.42 -10.07 -10.10
N ILE A 33 -10.13 -11.22 -9.48
CA ILE A 33 -9.19 -11.28 -8.36
C ILE A 33 -7.78 -10.84 -8.79
N PRO A 34 -7.16 -11.40 -9.85
CA PRO A 34 -5.86 -10.91 -10.34
C PRO A 34 -5.90 -9.47 -10.83
N ALA A 35 -6.97 -9.04 -11.53
CA ALA A 35 -7.08 -7.70 -12.08
C ALA A 35 -7.13 -6.61 -10.99
N VAL A 36 -7.64 -6.91 -9.80
CA VAL A 36 -7.65 -5.97 -8.66
C VAL A 36 -6.43 -6.19 -7.77
N PHE A 37 -6.07 -7.45 -7.50
CA PHE A 37 -4.97 -7.78 -6.59
C PHE A 37 -3.60 -7.40 -7.14
N LEU A 38 -3.33 -7.62 -8.43
CA LEU A 38 -2.01 -7.35 -9.01
C LEU A 38 -1.69 -5.84 -8.99
N PRO A 39 -2.58 -4.92 -9.45
CA PRO A 39 -2.37 -3.48 -9.30
C PRO A 39 -2.24 -3.04 -7.84
N ALA A 40 -3.05 -3.62 -6.96
CA ALA A 40 -2.95 -3.35 -5.53
C ALA A 40 -1.57 -3.74 -5.02
N ALA A 41 -1.12 -4.98 -5.23
CA ALA A 41 0.18 -5.50 -4.81
C ALA A 41 1.37 -4.70 -5.37
N LEU A 42 1.26 -4.18 -6.60
CA LEU A 42 2.26 -3.32 -7.23
C LEU A 42 2.22 -1.87 -6.72
N GLY A 43 1.27 -1.50 -5.84
CA GLY A 43 1.09 -0.14 -5.34
C GLY A 43 0.66 0.85 -6.44
N GLN A 44 0.12 0.36 -7.56
CA GLN A 44 -0.25 1.18 -8.71
C GLN A 44 -1.72 1.59 -8.62
N LEU A 45 -1.97 2.63 -7.83
CA LEU A 45 -3.31 3.18 -7.59
C LEU A 45 -4.10 3.47 -8.87
N ARG A 46 -3.44 4.00 -9.91
CA ARG A 46 -4.08 4.28 -11.20
C ARG A 46 -4.60 3.01 -11.87
N LEU A 47 -3.76 1.96 -11.93
CA LEU A 47 -4.16 0.68 -12.49
C LEU A 47 -5.26 0.02 -11.67
N LEU A 48 -5.24 0.16 -10.34
CA LEU A 48 -6.28 -0.36 -9.46
C LEU A 48 -7.64 0.28 -9.76
N VAL A 49 -7.69 1.62 -9.91
CA VAL A 49 -8.92 2.33 -10.26
C VAL A 49 -9.42 1.92 -11.64
N ILE A 50 -8.52 1.85 -12.63
CA ILE A 50 -8.86 1.44 -14.00
C ILE A 50 -9.40 0.02 -14.02
N SER A 51 -8.78 -0.92 -13.30
CA SER A 51 -9.22 -2.31 -13.29
C SER A 51 -10.56 -2.49 -12.56
N THR A 52 -10.78 -1.79 -11.45
CA THR A 52 -12.08 -1.80 -10.75
C THR A 52 -13.20 -1.24 -11.63
N ILE A 53 -12.99 -0.12 -12.32
CA ILE A 53 -13.99 0.43 -13.26
C ILE A 53 -14.23 -0.55 -14.41
N GLY A 54 -13.16 -1.08 -15.01
CA GLY A 54 -13.25 -2.05 -16.10
C GLY A 54 -14.04 -3.30 -15.73
N VAL A 55 -13.83 -3.85 -14.53
CA VAL A 55 -14.59 -5.00 -14.01
C VAL A 55 -16.07 -4.66 -13.84
N LEU A 56 -16.40 -3.51 -13.26
CA LEU A 56 -17.79 -3.10 -13.08
C LEU A 56 -18.50 -2.89 -14.42
N VAL A 57 -17.83 -2.26 -15.39
CA VAL A 57 -18.35 -2.07 -16.74
C VAL A 57 -18.55 -3.41 -17.45
N ALA A 58 -17.58 -4.33 -17.37
CA ALA A 58 -17.70 -5.66 -17.96
C ALA A 58 -18.89 -6.44 -17.37
N ARG A 59 -19.08 -6.39 -16.06
CA ARG A 59 -20.24 -7.01 -15.39
C ARG A 59 -21.56 -6.39 -15.80
N LEU A 60 -21.60 -5.07 -15.98
CA LEU A 60 -22.77 -4.38 -16.50
C LEU A 60 -23.10 -4.83 -17.94
N LEU A 61 -22.10 -4.94 -18.82
CA LEU A 61 -22.28 -5.40 -20.20
C LEU A 61 -22.75 -6.85 -20.28
N LEU A 62 -22.34 -7.69 -19.33
CA LEU A 62 -22.76 -9.09 -19.23
C LEU A 62 -24.09 -9.28 -18.47
N ASN A 63 -24.74 -8.19 -18.06
CA ASN A 63 -25.96 -8.18 -17.26
C ASN A 63 -25.84 -9.01 -15.96
N ASP A 64 -24.64 -9.04 -15.37
CA ASP A 64 -24.26 -9.83 -14.20
C ASP A 64 -23.87 -8.91 -13.02
N ILE A 65 -24.60 -7.82 -12.87
CA ILE A 65 -24.38 -6.81 -11.83
C ILE A 65 -25.61 -6.62 -10.96
N ASN A 66 -25.40 -6.64 -9.65
CA ASN A 66 -26.38 -6.29 -8.63
C ASN A 66 -25.78 -5.13 -7.81
N ALA A 67 -26.62 -4.21 -7.34
CA ALA A 67 -26.21 -3.12 -6.45
C ALA A 67 -25.37 -3.62 -5.26
N VAL A 68 -25.76 -4.73 -4.65
CA VAL A 68 -25.01 -5.31 -3.51
C VAL A 68 -23.61 -5.75 -3.93
N SER A 69 -23.47 -6.42 -5.07
CA SER A 69 -22.17 -6.92 -5.55
C SER A 69 -21.25 -5.78 -5.98
N ALA A 70 -21.81 -4.74 -6.59
CA ALA A 70 -21.09 -3.52 -6.95
C ALA A 70 -20.56 -2.80 -5.69
N VAL A 71 -21.41 -2.63 -4.67
CA VAL A 71 -21.01 -2.00 -3.39
C VAL A 71 -19.90 -2.81 -2.71
N LEU A 72 -20.06 -4.13 -2.60
CA LEU A 72 -19.02 -5.00 -2.02
C LEU A 72 -17.70 -4.87 -2.79
N HIS A 73 -17.74 -4.81 -4.11
CA HIS A 73 -16.55 -4.67 -4.95
C HIS A 73 -15.84 -3.32 -4.75
N ILE A 74 -16.61 -2.22 -4.65
CA ILE A 74 -16.08 -0.87 -4.40
C ILE A 74 -15.43 -0.82 -3.01
N VAL A 75 -16.12 -1.30 -1.97
CA VAL A 75 -15.61 -1.31 -0.60
C VAL A 75 -14.37 -2.22 -0.49
N ALA A 76 -14.38 -3.39 -1.12
CA ALA A 76 -13.24 -4.29 -1.19
C ALA A 76 -12.01 -3.60 -1.80
N THR A 77 -12.20 -2.96 -2.97
CA THR A 77 -11.15 -2.21 -3.66
C THR A 77 -10.61 -1.10 -2.77
N PHE A 78 -11.49 -0.35 -2.10
CA PHE A 78 -11.10 0.72 -1.19
C PHE A 78 -10.23 0.19 -0.05
N LEU A 79 -10.63 -0.91 0.60
CA LEU A 79 -9.85 -1.52 1.68
C LEU A 79 -8.49 -2.05 1.19
N LEU A 80 -8.43 -2.68 0.02
CA LEU A 80 -7.17 -3.09 -0.60
C LEU A 80 -6.27 -1.89 -0.91
N MET A 81 -6.86 -0.79 -1.40
CA MET A 81 -6.17 0.48 -1.62
C MET A 81 -5.57 1.00 -0.32
N VAL A 82 -6.33 1.04 0.77
CA VAL A 82 -5.86 1.46 2.11
C VAL A 82 -4.67 0.61 2.55
N GLY A 83 -4.81 -0.71 2.40
CA GLY A 83 -3.83 -1.68 2.85
C GLY A 83 -2.49 -1.58 2.11
N VAL A 84 -2.51 -1.40 0.79
CA VAL A 84 -1.27 -1.40 -0.01
C VAL A 84 -0.71 0.01 -0.24
N ALA A 85 -1.54 1.06 -0.20
CA ALA A 85 -1.10 2.43 -0.37
C ALA A 85 -0.57 3.09 0.92
N ALA A 86 -0.32 2.31 1.98
CA ALA A 86 0.30 2.82 3.20
C ALA A 86 1.69 3.40 2.89
N ARG A 87 1.76 4.73 2.84
CA ARG A 87 2.97 5.51 2.54
C ARG A 87 3.33 6.42 3.70
N CYS A 88 4.61 6.74 3.80
CA CYS A 88 5.10 7.69 4.79
C CYS A 88 4.58 9.11 4.48
N PRO A 89 4.05 9.86 5.45
CA PRO A 89 3.50 11.20 5.20
C PRO A 89 4.54 12.28 4.93
N ARG A 90 5.82 12.05 5.25
CA ARG A 90 6.92 12.97 4.92
C ARG A 90 7.48 12.71 3.52
N CYS A 91 8.02 11.50 3.31
CA CYS A 91 8.76 11.18 2.10
C CYS A 91 7.95 10.44 1.02
N SER A 92 6.66 10.15 1.26
CA SER A 92 5.76 9.39 0.38
C SER A 92 6.20 7.95 0.05
N MET A 93 7.30 7.47 0.64
CA MET A 93 7.80 6.12 0.37
C MET A 93 6.87 5.05 0.95
N HIS A 94 6.71 3.94 0.25
CA HIS A 94 5.92 2.80 0.72
C HIS A 94 6.46 2.27 2.06
N ILE A 95 5.54 2.05 2.99
CA ILE A 95 5.84 1.49 4.30
C ILE A 95 6.05 -0.01 4.11
N ALA A 96 7.31 -0.42 3.99
CA ALA A 96 7.65 -1.84 4.01
C ALA A 96 7.22 -2.44 5.36
N THR A 97 6.33 -3.43 5.30
CA THR A 97 5.75 -4.14 6.44
C THR A 97 6.66 -5.22 6.98
N ARG A 98 7.66 -5.64 6.19
CA ARG A 98 8.63 -6.66 6.58
C ARG A 98 9.62 -6.04 7.56
N GLU A 99 9.65 -6.55 8.79
CA GLU A 99 10.78 -6.34 9.69
C GLU A 99 12.04 -6.80 8.96
N GLN A 100 12.88 -5.87 8.50
CA GLN A 100 14.21 -6.18 7.98
C GLN A 100 15.21 -6.49 9.10
N ARG A 101 14.73 -7.02 10.24
CA ARG A 101 15.56 -7.40 11.40
C ARG A 101 16.71 -8.32 11.00
N TRP A 102 16.44 -9.27 10.11
CA TRP A 102 17.42 -10.23 9.59
C TRP A 102 18.48 -9.63 8.66
N ARG A 103 18.29 -8.39 8.17
CA ARG A 103 19.28 -7.67 7.34
C ARG A 103 19.83 -6.42 8.04
N GLY A 104 19.62 -6.31 9.36
CA GLY A 104 20.02 -5.14 10.14
C GLY A 104 19.28 -3.84 9.80
N GLY A 105 18.25 -3.88 8.94
CA GLY A 105 17.55 -2.69 8.49
C GLY A 105 16.78 -1.99 9.63
N PRO A 106 16.48 -0.69 9.48
CA PRO A 106 15.74 0.08 10.47
C PRO A 106 14.46 -0.64 10.88
N SER A 107 14.12 -0.55 12.17
CA SER A 107 12.97 -1.26 12.72
C SER A 107 11.70 -0.90 11.94
N ALA A 108 10.74 -1.84 11.86
CA ALA A 108 9.47 -1.60 11.17
C ALA A 108 8.68 -0.43 11.77
N GLN A 109 9.13 0.19 12.86
CA GLN A 109 8.55 1.36 13.50
C GLN A 109 9.06 2.69 12.92
N TRP A 110 10.09 2.71 12.07
CA TRP A 110 10.68 3.94 11.53
C TRP A 110 10.69 3.96 10.00
N CYS A 111 10.56 5.13 9.40
CA CYS A 111 10.81 5.28 7.97
C CYS A 111 12.31 5.22 7.70
N TYR A 112 12.75 4.38 6.76
CA TYR A 112 14.17 4.26 6.40
C TYR A 112 14.66 5.41 5.51
N ILE A 113 13.76 6.21 4.93
CA ILE A 113 14.11 7.34 4.05
C ILE A 113 14.18 8.66 4.82
N CYS A 114 13.24 8.94 5.73
CA CYS A 114 13.18 10.23 6.43
C CYS A 114 13.31 10.10 7.96
N GLY A 115 13.51 8.89 8.48
CA GLY A 115 13.69 8.63 9.92
C GLY A 115 12.45 8.88 10.79
N ARG A 116 11.33 9.34 10.21
CA ARG A 116 10.08 9.59 10.94
C ARG A 116 9.48 8.33 11.56
N SER A 117 9.03 8.44 12.81
CA SER A 117 8.28 7.40 13.51
C SER A 117 7.01 7.02 12.77
N ARG A 118 6.68 5.73 12.79
CA ARG A 118 5.42 5.19 12.30
C ARG A 118 4.39 5.01 13.42
N ARG A 119 4.59 5.66 14.58
CA ARG A 119 3.54 5.78 15.59
C ARG A 119 2.53 6.85 15.14
N ARG A 120 1.24 6.60 15.40
CA ARG A 120 0.13 7.53 15.10
C ARG A 120 -0.04 7.91 13.62
N VAL A 121 0.45 7.08 12.70
CA VAL A 121 0.16 7.22 11.27
C VAL A 121 -1.16 6.53 10.99
N TRP A 122 -2.18 7.32 10.70
CA TRP A 122 -3.39 6.84 10.08
C TRP A 122 -3.18 6.53 8.58
N PRO A 123 -3.93 5.57 8.03
CA PRO A 123 -3.98 5.36 6.59
C PRO A 123 -4.39 6.67 5.90
N PHE A 124 -3.76 7.01 4.78
CA PHE A 124 -3.97 8.25 4.00
C PHE A 124 -3.40 9.55 4.55
N GLN A 125 -2.66 9.55 5.68
CA GLN A 125 -2.01 10.78 6.15
C GLN A 125 -1.19 11.47 5.05
N TYR A 126 -0.48 10.68 4.26
CA TYR A 126 0.38 11.17 3.19
C TYR A 126 -0.36 11.89 2.06
N VAL A 127 -1.67 11.69 1.91
CA VAL A 127 -2.52 12.43 0.95
C VAL A 127 -3.24 13.57 1.65
N LEU A 128 -3.90 13.29 2.77
CA LEU A 128 -4.82 14.24 3.42
C LEU A 128 -4.10 15.29 4.26
N LYS A 129 -2.96 14.93 4.84
CA LYS A 129 -2.18 15.80 5.72
C LYS A 129 -0.68 15.44 5.62
N PRO A 130 -0.06 15.68 4.44
CA PRO A 130 1.37 15.44 4.28
C PRO A 130 2.16 16.27 5.30
N GLU A 131 3.21 15.68 5.84
CA GLU A 131 4.12 16.35 6.77
C GLU A 131 5.24 17.00 5.95
N THR A 132 5.61 18.24 6.30
CA THR A 132 6.75 18.91 5.66
C THR A 132 8.03 18.15 5.91
N TRP A 133 8.88 18.07 4.90
CA TRP A 133 10.16 17.40 4.98
C TRP A 133 11.19 18.17 4.17
N ASP A 134 12.35 18.44 4.78
CA ASP A 134 13.49 19.13 4.19
C ASP A 134 14.32 18.25 3.23
N GLY A 135 13.95 16.98 3.11
CA GLY A 135 14.62 16.03 2.23
C GLY A 135 15.87 15.42 2.85
N GLU A 136 16.08 15.58 4.16
CA GLU A 136 17.20 14.97 4.91
C GLU A 136 16.70 13.92 5.90
N TYR A 137 17.54 12.94 6.19
CA TYR A 137 17.19 11.90 7.15
C TYR A 137 17.31 12.47 8.58
N HIS A 138 16.20 12.51 9.33
CA HIS A 138 16.19 12.94 10.74
C HIS A 138 15.91 11.77 11.66
N ASP A 139 16.84 11.51 12.57
CA ASP A 139 16.73 10.47 13.60
C ASP A 139 15.82 10.89 14.76
N ASP A 140 14.59 11.32 14.44
CA ASP A 140 13.58 11.80 15.41
C ASP A 140 13.13 10.73 16.44
N GLY A 141 13.78 9.57 16.51
CA GLY A 141 13.62 8.66 17.65
C GLY A 141 14.33 7.30 17.56
N GLY A 142 15.53 7.24 16.96
CA GLY A 142 16.39 6.05 17.05
C GLY A 142 16.36 5.16 15.81
N GLY A 143 16.63 5.73 14.64
CA GLY A 143 17.14 4.96 13.51
C GLY A 143 18.50 4.31 13.84
N PRO A 144 18.97 3.40 12.98
CA PRO A 144 20.04 2.44 13.26
C PRO A 144 21.26 3.07 13.95
N SER A 145 21.65 2.45 15.06
CA SER A 145 22.53 3.01 16.09
C SER A 145 24.00 2.66 15.91
N SER A 146 24.49 2.43 14.69
CA SER A 146 25.94 2.33 14.47
C SER A 146 26.31 2.69 13.03
N VAL A 147 27.22 3.67 12.94
CA VAL A 147 27.74 4.30 11.71
C VAL A 147 28.37 3.29 10.74
N ASP A 148 28.75 2.10 11.23
CA ASP A 148 29.47 1.06 10.48
C ASP A 148 28.61 -0.17 10.11
N SER A 149 27.29 -0.10 10.26
CA SER A 149 26.44 -1.23 9.90
C SER A 149 26.19 -1.31 8.38
N ILE A 150 26.18 -2.53 7.83
CA ILE A 150 25.74 -2.80 6.43
C ILE A 150 24.34 -2.20 6.16
N ALA A 151 23.53 -2.04 7.19
CA ALA A 151 22.21 -1.44 7.13
C ALA A 151 22.25 0.05 6.77
N ASP A 152 23.20 0.80 7.33
CA ASP A 152 23.37 2.23 7.02
C ASP A 152 23.84 2.42 5.59
N TRP A 153 24.70 1.54 5.08
CA TRP A 153 25.10 1.54 3.68
C TRP A 153 23.90 1.32 2.73
N TRP A 154 23.05 0.33 3.00
CA TRP A 154 21.84 0.09 2.21
C TRP A 154 20.85 1.25 2.30
N ARG A 155 20.70 1.85 3.49
CA ARG A 155 19.86 3.03 3.71
C ARG A 155 20.35 4.19 2.86
N ASP A 156 21.64 4.51 2.94
CA ASP A 156 22.27 5.60 2.18
C ASP A 156 22.14 5.37 0.67
N LEU A 157 22.38 4.15 0.19
CA LEU A 157 22.17 3.79 -1.21
C LEU A 157 20.71 4.03 -1.65
N THR A 158 19.75 3.63 -0.81
CA THR A 158 18.32 3.79 -1.10
C THR A 158 17.90 5.26 -1.05
N PHE A 159 18.41 6.03 -0.09
CA PHE A 159 18.18 7.47 0.03
C PHE A 159 18.78 8.23 -1.15
N LYS A 160 20.02 7.93 -1.57
CA LYS A 160 20.65 8.47 -2.77
C LYS A 160 19.82 8.19 -4.02
N ASN A 161 19.35 6.96 -4.19
CA ASN A 161 18.48 6.59 -5.31
C ASN A 161 17.13 7.32 -5.27
N TRP A 162 16.53 7.46 -4.08
CA TRP A 162 15.31 8.23 -3.88
C TRP A 162 15.51 9.71 -4.27
N LYS A 163 16.60 10.33 -3.79
CA LYS A 163 16.98 11.72 -4.07
C LYS A 163 17.19 11.96 -5.57
N LYS A 164 17.84 11.02 -6.27
CA LYS A 164 18.00 11.06 -7.73
C LYS A 164 16.65 11.06 -8.48
N ARG A 165 15.64 10.34 -7.98
CA ARG A 165 14.31 10.26 -8.62
C ARG A 165 13.40 11.46 -8.36
N HIS A 166 13.68 12.28 -7.34
CA HIS A 166 12.80 13.38 -6.91
C HIS A 166 13.43 14.78 -7.02
N ARG A 167 14.73 14.88 -7.31
CA ARG A 167 15.43 16.16 -7.59
C ARG A 167 15.65 16.44 -9.09
N GLY A 168 15.13 15.59 -9.98
CA GLY A 168 15.04 15.84 -11.42
C GLY A 168 13.59 16.11 -11.80
#